data_AF-A0A7G5H0D0-F1
#
_entry.id   AF-A0A7G5H0D0-F1
#
_cell.length_a   1.000
_cell.length_b   1.000
_cell.length_c   1.000
_cell.angle_alpha   90.00
_cell.angle_beta   90.00
_cell.angle_gamma   90.00
#
_symmetry.space_group_name_H-M   'P 1'
#
loop_
_entity.id
_entity.type
_entity.pdbx_description
1 polymer ?
#
loop_
_entity_poly.entity_id
_entity_poly.type
_entity_poly.pdbx_seq_one_letter_code
_entity_poly.pdbx_strand_id
1 'polypeptide(L)'
;MRTAKSNIRVLFYGLCVAAAMYNCKTKDVDSLTPFTYTFKGIDNVTLPTVTPTAPAAVSVTAGSVAMPAQAAAVASGLASMTATGTVPAAVQQASADMAKAVSADKAAALNAAITPAVLASIASTGQWPDNLKADVTALTSNAALQAYLPKMTAPTVNGKSVGGRTAAPATVATVNTTNDAGTDACKAAANTAFNTAKANLDAQVAPLKAPITAAYDANVAAANAAVASCQAAAPTYSAEIAAAQSSLATTLAALDAARTILGETSYTLQVTLANVTAAQTMALYKALATASSTVCTLTKDAKIAAAGVARDADLARVTGNYNSALASLTTALNTAIASCHNQGGRKSADGN
;
A
#
# COMPACT_ATOMS: atom_id res chain seq x y z
N MET A 1 28.92 119.53 6.06
CA MET A 1 29.12 118.11 5.70
C MET A 1 30.03 117.46 6.73
N ARG A 2 29.50 116.54 7.56
CA ARG A 2 30.28 115.66 8.44
C ARG A 2 29.82 114.24 8.17
N THR A 3 30.72 113.45 7.60
CA THR A 3 30.53 112.04 7.23
C THR A 3 30.47 111.17 8.48
N ALA A 4 29.41 110.35 8.57
CA ALA A 4 29.19 109.40 9.65
C ALA A 4 30.24 108.27 9.62
N LYS A 5 30.79 107.93 10.78
CA LYS A 5 31.87 106.95 10.98
C LYS A 5 31.42 105.52 10.67
N SER A 6 32.31 104.79 10.00
CA SER A 6 32.17 103.45 9.39
C SER A 6 31.93 102.27 10.36
N ASN A 7 31.82 102.48 11.67
CA ASN A 7 31.88 101.40 12.66
C ASN A 7 30.50 100.82 13.05
N ILE A 8 29.40 101.42 12.59
CA ILE A 8 28.03 100.91 12.84
C ILE A 8 27.62 99.83 11.82
N ARG A 9 28.24 99.80 10.63
CA ARG A 9 27.90 98.81 9.60
C ARG A 9 28.33 97.38 9.97
N VAL A 10 29.46 97.23 10.66
CA VAL A 10 29.98 95.91 11.06
C VAL A 10 29.11 95.25 12.13
N LEU A 11 28.50 96.05 13.02
CA LEU A 11 27.59 95.56 14.05
C LEU A 11 26.25 95.06 13.47
N PHE A 12 25.78 95.68 12.37
CA PHE A 12 24.55 95.28 11.70
C PHE A 12 24.72 93.97 10.90
N TYR A 13 25.88 93.76 10.25
CA TYR A 13 26.17 92.49 9.57
C TYR A 13 26.41 91.33 10.54
N GLY A 14 27.02 91.58 11.70
CA GLY A 14 27.18 90.56 12.75
C GLY A 14 25.85 90.08 13.36
N LEU A 15 24.89 91.00 13.54
CA LEU A 15 23.56 90.66 14.08
C LEU A 15 22.71 89.87 13.07
N CYS A 16 22.83 90.16 11.77
CA CYS A 16 22.12 89.42 10.72
C CYS A 16 22.66 87.98 10.54
N VAL A 17 23.97 87.75 10.69
CA VAL A 17 24.55 86.38 10.64
C VAL A 17 24.21 85.59 11.90
N ALA A 18 24.21 86.22 13.08
CA ALA A 18 23.77 85.59 14.32
C ALA A 18 22.27 85.25 14.30
N ALA A 19 21.42 86.09 13.69
CA ALA A 19 19.99 85.78 13.49
C ALA A 19 19.76 84.67 12.45
N ALA A 20 20.58 84.59 11.40
CA ALA A 20 20.53 83.49 10.43
C ALA A 20 20.97 82.14 11.05
N MET A 21 21.95 82.15 11.97
CA MET A 21 22.34 80.95 12.72
C MET A 21 21.40 80.61 13.89
N TYR A 22 20.71 81.58 14.49
CA TYR A 22 19.70 81.32 15.53
C TYR A 22 18.37 80.78 14.97
N ASN A 23 18.08 81.04 13.69
CA ASN A 23 17.02 80.32 12.93
C ASN A 23 17.47 78.95 12.41
N CYS A 24 18.76 78.61 12.56
CA CYS A 24 19.22 77.22 12.64
C CYS A 24 19.24 76.73 14.10
N LYS A 25 18.33 77.24 14.96
CA LYS A 25 17.77 76.37 15.99
C LYS A 25 17.42 75.08 15.28
N THR A 26 17.91 73.98 15.83
CA THR A 26 17.46 72.64 15.49
C THR A 26 15.95 72.72 15.29
N LYS A 27 15.50 72.85 14.02
CA LYS A 27 14.31 72.13 13.66
C LYS A 27 14.67 70.77 14.17
N ASP A 28 13.98 70.34 15.22
CA ASP A 28 13.81 68.93 15.46
C ASP A 28 13.54 68.40 14.06
N VAL A 29 14.60 67.88 13.42
CA VAL A 29 14.44 66.79 12.50
C VAL A 29 13.72 65.85 13.42
N ASP A 30 12.38 65.81 13.29
CA ASP A 30 11.54 64.87 14.02
C ASP A 30 12.40 63.64 14.07
N SER A 31 12.91 63.31 15.27
CA SER A 31 13.77 62.16 15.42
C SER A 31 12.90 61.07 14.84
N LEU A 32 13.21 60.63 13.63
CA LEU A 32 12.32 59.81 12.83
C LEU A 32 12.18 58.58 13.71
N THR A 33 11.06 58.55 14.44
CA THR A 33 10.73 57.59 15.49
C THR A 33 11.14 56.25 14.94
N PRO A 34 11.87 55.40 15.70
CA PRO A 34 12.60 54.27 15.14
C PRO A 34 11.82 53.64 13.99
N PHE A 35 12.31 53.82 12.75
CA PHE A 35 11.57 53.46 11.55
C PHE A 35 11.14 52.02 11.69
N THR A 36 9.84 51.79 11.86
CA THR A 36 9.30 50.45 11.93
C THR A 36 9.20 49.98 10.49
N TYR A 37 10.20 49.23 10.04
CA TYR A 37 10.19 48.62 8.73
C TYR A 37 9.13 47.50 8.70
N THR A 38 8.03 47.73 7.99
CA THR A 38 7.03 46.69 7.70
C THR A 38 7.24 46.19 6.27
N PHE A 39 7.42 44.88 6.09
CA PHE A 39 7.68 44.29 4.77
C PHE A 39 6.48 43.45 4.32
N LYS A 40 5.72 43.98 3.36
CA LYS A 40 4.56 43.29 2.79
C LYS A 40 4.96 41.91 2.26
N GLY A 41 4.26 40.86 2.71
CA GLY A 41 4.49 39.48 2.28
C GLY A 41 5.54 38.70 3.09
N ILE A 42 6.19 39.34 4.07
CA ILE A 42 7.03 38.65 5.07
C ILE A 42 6.21 38.33 6.33
N ASP A 43 5.24 39.17 6.67
CA ASP A 43 4.37 38.98 7.83
C ASP A 43 3.26 37.94 7.55
N ASN A 44 2.99 37.07 8.53
CA ASN A 44 1.87 36.09 8.54
C ASN A 44 1.91 35.00 7.46
N VAL A 45 3.08 34.53 7.03
CA VAL A 45 3.17 33.34 6.15
C VAL A 45 2.80 32.08 6.94
N THR A 46 1.69 31.45 6.55
CA THR A 46 1.19 30.21 7.15
C THR A 46 1.19 29.05 6.16
N LEU A 47 1.47 27.84 6.63
CA LEU A 47 1.33 26.64 5.82
C LEU A 47 -0.15 26.22 5.69
N PRO A 48 -0.61 25.82 4.50
CA PRO A 48 -1.91 25.17 4.36
C PRO A 48 -1.98 23.90 5.21
N THR A 49 -3.13 23.68 5.86
CA THR A 49 -3.39 22.45 6.61
C THR A 49 -3.36 21.23 5.69
N VAL A 50 -2.79 20.13 6.18
CA VAL A 50 -2.83 18.83 5.49
C VAL A 50 -3.55 17.84 6.40
N THR A 51 -4.73 17.41 5.97
CA THR A 51 -5.49 16.36 6.65
C THR A 51 -4.97 14.99 6.21
N PRO A 52 -4.75 14.03 7.14
CA PRO A 52 -4.35 12.68 6.78
C PRO A 52 -5.33 12.02 5.81
N THR A 53 -4.81 11.51 4.70
CA THR A 53 -5.56 10.82 3.67
C THR A 53 -5.86 9.38 4.12
N ALA A 54 -7.09 8.92 3.90
CA ALA A 54 -7.44 7.52 4.16
C ALA A 54 -6.66 6.59 3.20
N PRO A 55 -6.08 5.48 3.70
CA PRO A 55 -5.42 4.50 2.85
C PRO A 55 -6.38 3.90 1.80
N ALA A 56 -5.84 3.48 0.65
CA ALA A 56 -6.61 2.74 -0.34
C ALA A 56 -7.17 1.44 0.25
N ALA A 57 -8.41 1.10 -0.12
CA ALA A 57 -9.05 -0.12 0.34
C ALA A 57 -8.32 -1.37 -0.19
N VAL A 58 -8.19 -2.39 0.66
CA VAL A 58 -7.64 -3.69 0.29
C VAL A 58 -8.78 -4.65 -0.03
N SER A 59 -8.75 -5.26 -1.22
CA SER A 59 -9.77 -6.21 -1.65
C SER A 59 -9.29 -7.65 -1.48
N VAL A 60 -10.17 -8.52 -1.02
CA VAL A 60 -9.92 -9.97 -0.87
C VAL A 60 -10.97 -10.73 -1.65
N THR A 61 -10.52 -11.69 -2.46
CA THR A 61 -11.40 -12.64 -3.16
C THR A 61 -11.18 -14.02 -2.56
N ALA A 62 -12.26 -14.67 -2.13
CA ALA A 62 -12.21 -16.02 -1.61
C ALA A 62 -11.77 -17.02 -2.70
N GLY A 63 -11.01 -18.04 -2.31
CA GLY A 63 -10.72 -19.16 -3.19
C GLY A 63 -11.85 -20.17 -3.19
N SER A 64 -11.76 -21.17 -4.07
CA SER A 64 -12.77 -22.21 -4.22
C SER A 64 -12.17 -23.52 -4.71
N VAL A 65 -12.83 -24.64 -4.42
CA VAL A 65 -12.58 -25.93 -5.07
C VAL A 65 -13.82 -26.28 -5.91
N ALA A 66 -13.61 -26.54 -7.19
CA ALA A 66 -14.69 -26.90 -8.12
C ALA A 66 -14.49 -28.33 -8.64
N MET A 67 -15.55 -29.13 -8.54
CA MET A 67 -15.62 -30.43 -9.19
C MET A 67 -16.01 -30.24 -10.67
N PRO A 68 -15.34 -30.93 -11.61
CA PRO A 68 -15.68 -30.83 -13.01
C PRO A 68 -16.94 -31.63 -13.35
N ALA A 69 -17.63 -31.21 -14.42
CA ALA A 69 -18.88 -31.84 -14.87
C ALA A 69 -18.72 -33.33 -15.22
N GLN A 70 -17.56 -33.72 -15.76
CA GLN A 70 -17.29 -35.11 -16.12
C GLN A 70 -17.16 -36.00 -14.90
N ALA A 71 -16.62 -35.51 -13.78
CA ALA A 71 -16.61 -36.26 -12.52
C ALA A 71 -18.04 -36.51 -12.00
N ALA A 72 -18.91 -35.49 -12.07
CA ALA A 72 -20.32 -35.65 -11.72
C ALA A 72 -21.05 -36.63 -12.64
N ALA A 73 -20.77 -36.60 -13.94
CA ALA A 73 -21.33 -37.55 -14.91
C ALA A 73 -20.89 -38.99 -14.64
N VAL A 74 -19.62 -39.21 -14.26
CA VAL A 74 -19.13 -40.54 -13.85
C VAL A 74 -19.85 -41.01 -12.59
N ALA A 75 -19.93 -40.18 -11.55
CA ALA A 75 -20.61 -40.52 -10.29
C ALA A 75 -22.09 -40.88 -10.53
N SER A 76 -22.81 -40.07 -11.32
CA SER A 76 -24.21 -40.35 -11.70
C SER A 76 -24.32 -41.63 -12.54
N GLY A 77 -23.37 -41.86 -13.43
CA GLY A 77 -23.31 -43.07 -14.24
C GLY A 77 -23.19 -44.31 -13.36
N LEU A 78 -22.21 -44.33 -12.45
CA LEU A 78 -21.98 -45.43 -11.50
C LEU A 78 -23.22 -45.74 -10.65
N ALA A 79 -23.92 -44.72 -10.17
CA ALA A 79 -25.14 -44.89 -9.38
C ALA A 79 -26.31 -45.54 -10.17
N SER A 80 -26.34 -45.39 -11.50
CA SER A 80 -27.41 -45.93 -12.36
C SER A 80 -27.12 -47.33 -12.92
N MET A 81 -25.89 -47.83 -12.80
CA MET A 81 -25.44 -49.05 -13.46
C MET A 81 -26.20 -50.30 -13.01
N THR A 82 -26.39 -50.46 -11.70
CA THR A 82 -27.06 -51.64 -11.14
C THR A 82 -28.54 -51.71 -11.53
N ALA A 83 -29.19 -50.55 -11.71
CA ALA A 83 -30.58 -50.48 -12.15
C ALA A 83 -30.74 -50.73 -13.66
N THR A 84 -29.79 -50.27 -14.48
CA THR A 84 -29.88 -50.37 -15.95
C THR A 84 -29.23 -51.64 -16.51
N GLY A 85 -28.32 -52.28 -15.77
CA GLY A 85 -27.54 -53.43 -16.25
C GLY A 85 -26.53 -53.09 -17.35
N THR A 86 -26.30 -51.81 -17.64
CA THR A 86 -25.40 -51.34 -18.72
C THR A 86 -24.35 -50.39 -18.17
N VAL A 87 -23.21 -50.27 -18.87
CA VAL A 87 -22.14 -49.32 -18.54
C VAL A 87 -22.43 -47.98 -19.25
N PRO A 88 -22.70 -46.87 -18.53
CA PRO A 88 -22.92 -45.57 -19.15
C PRO A 88 -21.68 -45.05 -19.87
N ALA A 89 -21.89 -44.27 -20.93
CA ALA A 89 -20.81 -43.72 -21.76
C ALA A 89 -19.78 -42.91 -20.95
N ALA A 90 -20.23 -42.13 -19.95
CA ALA A 90 -19.32 -41.37 -19.08
C ALA A 90 -18.37 -42.28 -18.29
N VAL A 91 -18.87 -43.41 -17.79
CA VAL A 91 -18.06 -44.40 -17.05
C VAL A 91 -17.12 -45.12 -18.00
N GLN A 92 -17.59 -45.51 -19.19
CA GLN A 92 -16.75 -46.15 -20.21
C GLN A 92 -15.60 -45.24 -20.67
N GLN A 93 -15.90 -43.96 -20.91
CA GLN A 93 -14.90 -42.95 -21.31
C GLN A 93 -13.87 -42.71 -20.20
N ALA A 94 -14.32 -42.58 -18.95
CA ALA A 94 -13.41 -42.43 -17.81
C ALA A 94 -12.48 -43.64 -17.63
N SER A 95 -12.98 -44.87 -17.81
CA SER A 95 -12.14 -46.08 -17.81
C SER A 95 -11.12 -46.07 -18.95
N ALA A 96 -11.52 -45.65 -20.16
CA ALA A 96 -10.61 -45.54 -21.30
C ALA A 96 -9.53 -44.49 -21.09
N ASP A 97 -9.86 -43.34 -20.49
CA ASP A 97 -8.90 -42.28 -20.18
C ASP A 97 -7.95 -42.69 -19.05
N MET A 98 -8.44 -43.42 -18.04
CA MET A 98 -7.59 -44.04 -17.01
C MET A 98 -6.62 -45.06 -17.61
N ALA A 99 -7.06 -45.90 -18.54
CA ALA A 99 -6.20 -46.88 -19.19
C ALA A 99 -5.06 -46.23 -20.02
N LYS A 100 -5.24 -44.98 -20.49
CA LYS A 100 -4.17 -44.20 -21.14
C LYS A 100 -3.15 -43.65 -20.13
N ALA A 101 -3.53 -43.50 -18.87
CA ALA A 101 -2.71 -42.91 -17.81
C ALA A 101 -1.98 -43.96 -16.97
N VAL A 102 -2.57 -45.14 -16.77
CA VAL A 102 -2.04 -46.19 -15.91
C VAL A 102 -2.48 -47.57 -16.37
N SER A 103 -1.58 -48.56 -16.29
CA SER A 103 -1.91 -49.96 -16.57
C SER A 103 -2.79 -50.55 -15.47
N ALA A 104 -3.52 -51.62 -15.78
CA ALA A 104 -4.38 -52.30 -14.81
C ALA A 104 -3.59 -52.81 -13.58
N ASP A 105 -2.41 -53.40 -13.79
CA ASP A 105 -1.57 -53.90 -12.69
C ASP A 105 -1.08 -52.76 -11.77
N LYS A 106 -0.70 -51.63 -12.35
CA LYS A 106 -0.28 -50.46 -11.57
C LYS A 106 -1.46 -49.81 -10.86
N ALA A 107 -2.64 -49.79 -11.47
CA ALA A 107 -3.88 -49.34 -10.85
C ALA A 107 -4.25 -50.23 -9.65
N ALA A 108 -4.12 -51.56 -9.77
CA ALA A 108 -4.33 -52.48 -8.66
C ALA A 108 -3.32 -52.25 -7.52
N ALA A 109 -2.04 -52.06 -7.84
CA ALA A 109 -1.01 -51.73 -6.84
C ALA A 109 -1.29 -50.41 -6.12
N LEU A 110 -1.78 -49.39 -6.85
CA LEU A 110 -2.19 -48.12 -6.26
C LEU A 110 -3.41 -48.29 -5.34
N ASN A 111 -4.43 -49.03 -5.78
CA ASN A 111 -5.62 -49.29 -4.96
C ASN A 111 -5.26 -50.01 -3.65
N ALA A 112 -4.30 -50.95 -3.69
CA ALA A 112 -3.82 -51.63 -2.49
C ALA A 112 -3.05 -50.70 -1.54
N ALA A 113 -2.34 -49.71 -2.08
CA ALA A 113 -1.54 -48.78 -1.29
C ALA A 113 -2.36 -47.59 -0.76
N ILE A 114 -3.47 -47.20 -1.41
CA ILE A 114 -4.39 -46.17 -0.94
C ILE A 114 -5.34 -46.77 0.11
N THR A 115 -4.83 -46.91 1.33
CA THR A 115 -5.59 -47.44 2.46
C THR A 115 -6.45 -46.35 3.11
N PRO A 116 -7.44 -46.71 3.95
CA PRO A 116 -8.18 -45.75 4.78
C PRO A 116 -7.27 -44.85 5.63
N ALA A 117 -6.15 -45.39 6.13
CA ALA A 117 -5.16 -44.62 6.88
C ALA A 117 -4.45 -43.57 6.02
N VAL A 118 -4.14 -43.89 4.76
CA VAL A 118 -3.58 -42.93 3.79
C VAL A 118 -4.60 -41.81 3.51
N LEU A 119 -5.87 -42.16 3.27
CA LEU A 119 -6.93 -41.18 3.04
C LEU A 119 -7.16 -40.27 4.26
N ALA A 120 -7.12 -40.81 5.47
CA ALA A 120 -7.20 -40.02 6.71
C ALA A 120 -5.97 -39.11 6.90
N SER A 121 -4.78 -39.58 6.54
CA SER A 121 -3.57 -38.75 6.54
C SER A 121 -3.68 -37.59 5.54
N ILE A 122 -4.19 -37.83 4.34
CA ILE A 122 -4.41 -36.79 3.33
C ILE A 122 -5.49 -35.80 3.80
N ALA A 123 -6.58 -36.27 4.41
CA ALA A 123 -7.61 -35.41 4.96
C ALA A 123 -7.08 -34.46 6.05
N SER A 124 -6.12 -34.92 6.86
CA SER A 124 -5.55 -34.13 7.95
C SER A 124 -4.41 -33.21 7.50
N THR A 125 -3.51 -33.70 6.64
CA THR A 125 -2.27 -33.01 6.25
C THR A 125 -2.35 -32.32 4.88
N GLY A 126 -3.23 -32.79 4.00
CA GLY A 126 -3.28 -32.37 2.59
C GLY A 126 -2.13 -32.90 1.74
N GLN A 127 -1.32 -33.83 2.26
CA GLN A 127 -0.13 -34.33 1.60
C GLN A 127 -0.25 -35.82 1.29
N TRP A 128 0.16 -36.19 0.08
CA TRP A 128 0.34 -37.58 -0.31
C TRP A 128 1.57 -38.17 0.39
N PRO A 129 1.50 -39.42 0.89
CA PRO A 129 2.69 -40.14 1.33
C PRO A 129 3.77 -40.19 0.24
N ASP A 130 5.04 -40.09 0.64
CA ASP A 130 6.17 -39.99 -0.31
C ASP A 130 6.21 -41.17 -1.29
N ASN A 131 5.84 -42.38 -0.83
CA ASN A 131 5.79 -43.58 -1.66
C ASN A 131 4.69 -43.56 -2.73
N LEU A 132 3.69 -42.68 -2.61
CA LEU A 132 2.58 -42.53 -3.58
C LEU A 132 2.65 -41.24 -4.38
N LYS A 133 3.43 -40.26 -3.91
CA LYS A 133 3.48 -38.91 -4.45
C LYS A 133 3.84 -38.88 -5.93
N ALA A 134 4.84 -39.65 -6.37
CA ALA A 134 5.26 -39.66 -7.77
C ALA A 134 4.16 -40.22 -8.70
N ASP A 135 3.58 -41.36 -8.34
CA ASP A 135 2.53 -42.00 -9.12
C ASP A 135 1.27 -41.12 -9.21
N VAL A 136 0.85 -40.54 -8.09
CA VAL A 136 -0.33 -39.66 -8.07
C VAL A 136 -0.05 -38.34 -8.78
N THR A 137 1.16 -37.80 -8.71
CA THR A 137 1.53 -36.61 -9.49
C THR A 137 1.47 -36.91 -10.99
N ALA A 138 1.91 -38.09 -11.42
CA ALA A 138 1.80 -38.51 -12.82
C ALA A 138 0.32 -38.63 -13.25
N LEU A 139 -0.54 -39.21 -12.42
CA LEU A 139 -1.98 -39.29 -12.70
C LEU A 139 -2.65 -37.92 -12.73
N THR A 140 -2.36 -37.08 -11.72
CA THR A 140 -2.99 -35.76 -11.57
C THR A 140 -2.43 -34.69 -12.49
N SER A 141 -1.34 -34.96 -13.22
CA SER A 141 -0.84 -34.12 -14.31
C SER A 141 -1.17 -34.66 -15.69
N ASN A 142 -1.72 -35.88 -15.79
CA ASN A 142 -2.12 -36.45 -17.07
C ASN A 142 -3.26 -35.65 -17.71
N ALA A 143 -3.09 -35.24 -18.96
CA ALA A 143 -4.07 -34.42 -19.69
C ALA A 143 -5.43 -35.11 -19.85
N ALA A 144 -5.46 -36.44 -20.04
CA ALA A 144 -6.69 -37.20 -20.19
C ALA A 144 -7.52 -37.22 -18.88
N LEU A 145 -6.86 -37.06 -17.73
CA LEU A 145 -7.52 -37.11 -16.42
C LEU A 145 -7.94 -35.75 -15.89
N GLN A 146 -7.44 -34.64 -16.43
CA GLN A 146 -7.76 -33.28 -15.96
C GLN A 146 -9.26 -32.96 -15.95
N ALA A 147 -10.04 -33.58 -16.83
CA ALA A 147 -11.48 -33.39 -16.90
C ALA A 147 -12.23 -34.02 -15.71
N TYR A 148 -11.62 -34.96 -14.99
CA TYR A 148 -12.25 -35.67 -13.87
C TYR A 148 -11.75 -35.18 -12.50
N LEU A 149 -10.68 -34.38 -12.48
CA LEU A 149 -10.03 -33.96 -11.25
C LEU A 149 -10.55 -32.60 -10.77
N PRO A 150 -10.67 -32.40 -9.44
CA PRO A 150 -11.04 -31.11 -8.87
C PRO A 150 -10.00 -30.04 -9.21
N LYS A 151 -10.46 -28.79 -9.32
CA LYS A 151 -9.59 -27.63 -9.52
C LYS A 151 -9.75 -26.65 -8.38
N MET A 152 -8.63 -26.13 -7.88
CA MET A 152 -8.61 -25.07 -6.88
C MET A 152 -8.34 -23.73 -7.55
N THR A 153 -9.15 -22.74 -7.24
CA THR A 153 -8.86 -21.33 -7.46
C THR A 153 -8.33 -20.75 -6.16
N ALA A 154 -7.07 -20.29 -6.17
CA ALA A 154 -6.45 -19.69 -4.99
C ALA A 154 -7.14 -18.36 -4.62
N PRO A 155 -7.22 -18.01 -3.32
CA PRO A 155 -7.66 -16.69 -2.93
C PRO A 155 -6.70 -15.60 -3.41
N THR A 156 -7.18 -14.37 -3.50
CA THR A 156 -6.37 -13.23 -3.94
C THR A 156 -6.47 -12.04 -2.99
N VAL A 157 -5.37 -11.30 -2.83
CA VAL A 157 -5.31 -10.00 -2.14
C VAL A 157 -4.91 -8.94 -3.17
N ASN A 158 -5.74 -7.92 -3.37
CA ASN A 158 -5.59 -6.91 -4.42
C ASN A 158 -5.34 -7.53 -5.82
N GLY A 159 -6.08 -8.59 -6.14
CA GLY A 159 -5.96 -9.33 -7.41
C GLY A 159 -4.70 -10.18 -7.56
N LYS A 160 -3.80 -10.20 -6.56
CA LYS A 160 -2.61 -11.07 -6.56
C LYS A 160 -2.94 -12.39 -5.86
N SER A 161 -2.64 -13.50 -6.51
CA SER A 161 -2.81 -14.84 -5.92
C SER A 161 -1.93 -15.01 -4.69
N VAL A 162 -2.52 -15.51 -3.61
CA VAL A 162 -1.77 -15.89 -2.41
C VAL A 162 -0.81 -17.04 -2.76
N GLY A 163 0.50 -16.80 -2.60
CA GLY A 163 1.57 -17.74 -2.96
C GLY A 163 2.69 -17.18 -3.88
N GLY A 164 2.57 -15.92 -4.36
CA GLY A 164 3.59 -15.24 -5.18
C GLY A 164 4.45 -14.26 -4.38
N ARG A 165 5.78 -14.25 -4.60
CA ARG A 165 6.75 -13.33 -3.96
C ARG A 165 6.57 -11.89 -4.44
N THR A 166 6.59 -10.91 -3.53
CA THR A 166 6.69 -9.48 -3.87
C THR A 166 7.85 -8.82 -3.13
N ALA A 167 8.67 -8.08 -3.89
CA ALA A 167 9.85 -7.33 -3.43
C ALA A 167 9.50 -5.96 -2.85
N ALA A 168 10.35 -5.47 -1.95
CA ALA A 168 10.24 -4.21 -1.22
C ALA A 168 10.82 -3.00 -1.99
N PRO A 169 10.36 -1.77 -1.74
CA PRO A 169 11.04 -0.55 -2.17
C PRO A 169 11.79 0.17 -1.04
N ALA A 170 12.88 0.84 -1.40
CA ALA A 170 13.80 1.59 -0.55
C ALA A 170 13.57 3.13 -0.61
N THR A 171 14.13 3.83 0.37
CA THR A 171 13.98 5.26 0.72
C THR A 171 14.91 6.22 -0.05
N VAL A 172 14.58 7.53 -0.05
CA VAL A 172 15.39 8.63 -0.62
C VAL A 172 15.61 9.75 0.42
N ALA A 173 16.81 10.33 0.43
CA ALA A 173 17.25 11.42 1.31
C ALA A 173 17.29 12.80 0.60
N THR A 174 17.26 13.88 1.38
CA THR A 174 17.25 15.29 0.93
C THR A 174 18.48 16.09 1.39
N VAL A 175 18.86 17.11 0.61
CA VAL A 175 20.00 18.04 0.83
C VAL A 175 19.49 19.48 0.96
N ASN A 176 20.19 20.32 1.73
CA ASN A 176 19.92 21.76 1.90
C ASN A 176 21.20 22.61 1.70
N THR A 177 21.06 23.85 1.23
CA THR A 177 22.16 24.82 1.02
C THR A 177 21.87 26.18 1.69
N THR A 178 22.94 26.87 2.08
CA THR A 178 22.98 28.16 2.81
C THR A 178 23.35 29.34 1.91
N ASN A 179 22.99 30.57 2.32
CA ASN A 179 23.45 31.82 1.68
C ASN A 179 23.77 32.93 2.71
N ASP A 180 24.66 33.81 2.26
CA ASP A 180 25.51 34.75 3.02
C ASP A 180 24.93 36.18 3.08
N ALA A 181 25.32 36.96 4.10
CA ALA A 181 24.68 38.23 4.47
C ALA A 181 25.59 39.46 4.30
N GLY A 182 25.06 40.51 3.65
CA GLY A 182 25.71 41.83 3.49
C GLY A 182 25.13 42.91 4.43
N THR A 183 25.96 43.91 4.74
CA THR A 183 25.86 44.87 5.85
C THR A 183 25.25 46.24 5.48
N ASP A 184 23.91 46.38 5.57
CA ASP A 184 23.15 47.65 5.50
C ASP A 184 21.95 47.55 6.46
N ALA A 185 21.63 48.61 7.23
CA ALA A 185 20.62 48.59 8.29
C ALA A 185 19.19 48.24 7.80
N CYS A 186 18.79 48.70 6.60
CA CYS A 186 17.49 48.33 6.02
C CYS A 186 17.48 46.85 5.57
N LYS A 187 18.59 46.39 4.99
CA LYS A 187 18.76 44.97 4.64
C LYS A 187 18.81 44.08 5.88
N ALA A 188 19.40 44.55 6.97
CA ALA A 188 19.40 43.87 8.26
C ALA A 188 17.98 43.70 8.78
N ALA A 189 17.16 44.76 8.76
CA ALA A 189 15.75 44.68 9.14
C ALA A 189 14.95 43.70 8.26
N ALA A 190 15.15 43.71 6.93
CA ALA A 190 14.51 42.78 6.01
C ALA A 190 14.93 41.31 6.26
N ASN A 191 16.22 41.07 6.51
CA ASN A 191 16.74 39.75 6.86
C ASN A 191 16.23 39.26 8.22
N THR A 192 16.12 40.14 9.22
CA THR A 192 15.52 39.79 10.52
C THR A 192 14.06 39.38 10.35
N ALA A 193 13.27 40.16 9.62
CA ALA A 193 11.87 39.84 9.35
C ALA A 193 11.72 38.50 8.59
N PHE A 194 12.55 38.27 7.56
CA PHE A 194 12.62 36.99 6.86
C PHE A 194 12.98 35.82 7.79
N ASN A 195 14.00 35.96 8.61
CA ASN A 195 14.44 34.90 9.53
C ASN A 195 13.36 34.57 10.56
N THR A 196 12.65 35.58 11.09
CA THR A 196 11.50 35.37 11.99
C THR A 196 10.37 34.64 11.27
N ALA A 197 9.99 35.08 10.07
CA ALA A 197 8.94 34.43 9.28
C ALA A 197 9.32 32.99 8.89
N LYS A 198 10.59 32.75 8.55
CA LYS A 198 11.12 31.42 8.26
C LYS A 198 11.09 30.53 9.52
N ALA A 199 11.50 31.03 10.68
CA ALA A 199 11.43 30.28 11.93
C ALA A 199 9.97 29.89 12.27
N ASN A 200 9.01 30.79 12.03
CA ASN A 200 7.59 30.49 12.18
C ASN A 200 7.11 29.43 11.18
N LEU A 201 7.61 29.46 9.94
CA LEU A 201 7.31 28.45 8.92
C LEU A 201 7.88 27.08 9.32
N ASP A 202 9.12 27.04 9.80
CA ASP A 202 9.81 25.83 10.28
C ASP A 202 9.04 25.21 11.46
N ALA A 203 8.57 26.04 12.40
CA ALA A 203 7.80 25.61 13.56
C ALA A 203 6.43 25.01 13.20
N GLN A 204 5.83 25.40 12.06
CA GLN A 204 4.54 24.85 11.59
C GLN A 204 4.65 23.46 10.95
N VAL A 205 5.84 23.04 10.53
CA VAL A 205 6.01 21.74 9.84
C VAL A 205 5.74 20.56 10.77
N ALA A 206 6.27 20.58 12.00
CA ALA A 206 6.13 19.45 12.92
C ALA A 206 4.66 19.19 13.34
N PRO A 207 3.85 20.21 13.71
CA PRO A 207 2.42 20.05 13.96
C PRO A 207 1.61 19.50 12.79
N LEU A 208 2.02 19.77 11.54
CA LEU A 208 1.36 19.22 10.34
C LEU A 208 1.75 17.75 10.09
N LYS A 209 2.99 17.36 10.41
CA LYS A 209 3.46 15.98 10.25
C LYS A 209 2.94 15.04 11.34
N ALA A 210 2.77 15.53 12.57
CA ALA A 210 2.32 14.73 13.71
C ALA A 210 1.01 13.94 13.47
N PRO A 211 -0.11 14.54 12.99
CA PRO A 211 -1.34 13.79 12.73
C PRO A 211 -1.20 12.79 11.58
N ILE A 212 -0.33 13.05 10.59
CA ILE A 212 -0.04 12.12 9.49
C ILE A 212 0.66 10.86 10.02
N THR A 213 1.68 11.04 10.87
CA THR A 213 2.37 9.92 11.52
C THR A 213 1.44 9.14 12.44
N ALA A 214 0.65 9.83 13.28
CA ALA A 214 -0.31 9.20 14.17
C ALA A 214 -1.36 8.37 13.41
N ALA A 215 -1.87 8.88 12.29
CA ALA A 215 -2.81 8.15 11.43
C ALA A 215 -2.15 6.90 10.82
N TYR A 216 -0.90 6.98 10.38
CA TYR A 216 -0.14 5.83 9.89
C TYR A 216 0.03 4.77 10.99
N ASP A 217 0.51 5.16 12.17
CA ASP A 217 0.74 4.24 13.29
C ASP A 217 -0.55 3.57 13.76
N ALA A 218 -1.66 4.32 13.80
CA ALA A 218 -2.98 3.77 14.10
C ALA A 218 -3.43 2.72 13.07
N ASN A 219 -3.20 2.95 11.77
CA ASN A 219 -3.50 1.99 10.71
C ASN A 219 -2.62 0.72 10.82
N VAL A 220 -1.33 0.87 11.15
CA VAL A 220 -0.42 -0.26 11.38
C VAL A 220 -0.88 -1.09 12.58
N ALA A 221 -1.22 -0.44 13.69
CA ALA A 221 -1.72 -1.12 14.88
C ALA A 221 -3.03 -1.88 14.61
N ALA A 222 -3.98 -1.23 13.93
CA ALA A 222 -5.25 -1.85 13.55
C ALA A 222 -5.07 -3.05 12.59
N ALA A 223 -4.17 -2.93 11.60
CA ALA A 223 -3.85 -4.02 10.69
C ALA A 223 -3.25 -5.22 11.43
N ASN A 224 -2.31 -5.00 12.35
CA ASN A 224 -1.69 -6.05 13.16
C ASN A 224 -2.70 -6.74 14.09
N ALA A 225 -3.57 -5.96 14.75
CA ALA A 225 -4.58 -6.49 15.67
C ALA A 225 -5.62 -7.39 14.96
N ALA A 226 -5.90 -7.13 13.68
CA ALA A 226 -6.89 -7.89 12.91
C ALA A 226 -6.43 -9.29 12.46
N VAL A 227 -5.13 -9.62 12.55
CA VAL A 227 -4.61 -10.89 12.03
C VAL A 227 -5.16 -12.09 12.81
N ALA A 228 -5.12 -12.03 14.14
CA ALA A 228 -5.51 -13.16 14.98
C ALA A 228 -7.00 -13.50 14.84
N SER A 229 -7.88 -12.49 14.82
CA SER A 229 -9.31 -12.68 14.62
C SER A 229 -9.62 -13.16 13.20
N CYS A 230 -8.91 -12.67 12.18
CA CYS A 230 -9.03 -13.16 10.81
C CYS A 230 -8.64 -14.65 10.70
N GLN A 231 -7.52 -15.05 11.30
CA GLN A 231 -7.05 -16.44 11.26
C GLN A 231 -7.97 -17.38 12.04
N ALA A 232 -8.52 -16.94 13.17
CA ALA A 232 -9.50 -17.72 13.93
C ALA A 232 -10.82 -17.93 13.16
N ALA A 233 -11.20 -16.97 12.32
CA ALA A 233 -12.39 -17.06 11.46
C ALA A 233 -12.11 -17.72 10.09
N ALA A 234 -10.86 -18.08 9.78
CA ALA A 234 -10.51 -18.66 8.50
C ALA A 234 -11.18 -20.04 8.32
N PRO A 235 -11.78 -20.32 7.14
CA PRO A 235 -12.48 -21.57 6.91
C PRO A 235 -11.53 -22.78 6.98
N THR A 236 -11.95 -23.80 7.71
CA THR A 236 -11.20 -25.07 7.86
C THR A 236 -11.56 -26.11 6.81
N TYR A 237 -12.71 -25.94 6.13
CA TYR A 237 -13.29 -26.85 5.15
C TYR A 237 -13.48 -28.31 5.64
N SER A 238 -13.66 -28.49 6.94
CA SER A 238 -13.79 -29.84 7.53
C SER A 238 -15.06 -30.56 7.08
N ALA A 239 -16.16 -29.83 6.87
CA ALA A 239 -17.42 -30.38 6.38
C ALA A 239 -17.28 -30.88 4.93
N GLU A 240 -16.59 -30.14 4.07
CA GLU A 240 -16.33 -30.50 2.68
C GLU A 240 -15.37 -31.70 2.57
N ILE A 241 -14.36 -31.76 3.45
CA ILE A 241 -13.47 -32.93 3.55
C ILE A 241 -14.27 -34.17 3.96
N ALA A 242 -15.15 -34.06 4.97
CA ALA A 242 -16.02 -35.17 5.39
C ALA A 242 -17.01 -35.58 4.28
N ALA A 243 -17.56 -34.62 3.54
CA ALA A 243 -18.42 -34.89 2.39
C ALA A 243 -17.67 -35.64 1.27
N ALA A 244 -16.41 -35.28 1.00
CA ALA A 244 -15.58 -36.01 0.03
C ALA A 244 -15.32 -37.46 0.47
N GLN A 245 -15.07 -37.70 1.76
CA GLN A 245 -14.92 -39.05 2.31
C GLN A 245 -16.21 -39.88 2.19
N SER A 246 -17.35 -39.27 2.54
CA SER A 246 -18.65 -39.93 2.41
C SER A 246 -18.98 -40.25 0.95
N SER A 247 -18.73 -39.31 0.03
CA SER A 247 -18.92 -39.52 -1.41
C SER A 247 -18.04 -40.63 -1.96
N LEU A 248 -16.79 -40.74 -1.48
CA LEU A 248 -15.90 -41.85 -1.86
C LEU A 248 -16.48 -43.19 -1.40
N ALA A 249 -16.91 -43.30 -0.14
CA ALA A 249 -17.50 -44.54 0.38
C ALA A 249 -18.72 -44.98 -0.43
N THR A 250 -19.62 -44.05 -0.76
CA THR A 250 -20.77 -44.33 -1.64
C THR A 250 -20.34 -44.77 -3.03
N THR A 251 -19.32 -44.12 -3.60
CA THR A 251 -18.81 -44.47 -4.94
C THR A 251 -18.19 -45.86 -4.96
N LEU A 252 -17.39 -46.21 -3.95
CA LEU A 252 -16.79 -47.54 -3.84
C LEU A 252 -17.85 -48.64 -3.67
N ALA A 253 -18.89 -48.40 -2.84
CA ALA A 253 -20.00 -49.33 -2.70
C ALA A 253 -20.77 -49.54 -4.02
N ALA A 254 -20.98 -48.47 -4.80
CA ALA A 254 -21.60 -48.56 -6.12
C ALA A 254 -20.72 -49.32 -7.12
N LEU A 255 -19.40 -49.11 -7.10
CA LEU A 255 -18.43 -49.83 -7.93
C LEU A 255 -18.42 -51.32 -7.59
N ASP A 256 -18.43 -51.69 -6.32
CA ASP A 256 -18.49 -53.08 -5.87
C ASP A 256 -19.78 -53.77 -6.35
N ALA A 257 -20.93 -53.10 -6.18
CA ALA A 257 -22.21 -53.63 -6.62
C ALA A 257 -22.31 -53.78 -8.15
N ALA A 258 -21.58 -52.95 -8.91
CA ALA A 258 -21.56 -52.96 -10.37
C ALA A 258 -20.37 -53.72 -10.99
N ARG A 259 -19.53 -54.37 -10.18
CA ARG A 259 -18.26 -54.99 -10.61
C ARG A 259 -18.43 -56.00 -11.74
N THR A 260 -19.48 -56.83 -11.67
CA THR A 260 -19.78 -57.83 -12.71
C THR A 260 -20.17 -57.18 -14.04
N ILE A 261 -20.85 -56.03 -14.00
CA ILE A 261 -21.26 -55.26 -15.19
C ILE A 261 -20.06 -54.53 -15.81
N LEU A 262 -19.16 -53.98 -14.97
CA LEU A 262 -17.96 -53.26 -15.43
C LEU A 262 -16.89 -54.18 -16.03
N GLY A 263 -16.76 -55.40 -15.48
CA GLY A 263 -15.58 -56.25 -15.68
C GLY A 263 -14.38 -55.77 -14.85
N GLU A 264 -13.47 -56.70 -14.57
CA GLU A 264 -12.40 -56.51 -13.58
C GLU A 264 -11.44 -55.34 -13.90
N THR A 265 -11.07 -55.21 -15.17
CA THR A 265 -10.16 -54.14 -15.62
C THR A 265 -10.78 -52.77 -15.43
N SER A 266 -12.01 -52.56 -15.91
CA SER A 266 -12.71 -51.28 -15.78
C SER A 266 -13.03 -50.95 -14.33
N TYR A 267 -13.43 -51.96 -13.53
CA TYR A 267 -13.62 -51.83 -12.09
C TYR A 267 -12.35 -51.32 -11.39
N THR A 268 -11.21 -51.96 -11.63
CA THR A 268 -9.92 -51.59 -11.02
C THR A 268 -9.53 -50.14 -11.35
N LEU A 269 -9.65 -49.75 -12.62
CA LEU A 269 -9.35 -48.39 -13.07
C LEU A 269 -10.29 -47.36 -12.44
N GLN A 270 -11.58 -47.68 -12.29
CA GLN A 270 -12.55 -46.76 -11.69
C GLN A 270 -12.38 -46.61 -10.18
N VAL A 271 -12.02 -47.69 -9.47
CA VAL A 271 -11.62 -47.60 -8.06
C VAL A 271 -10.41 -46.69 -7.89
N THR A 272 -9.42 -46.78 -8.80
CA THR A 272 -8.26 -45.87 -8.77
C THR A 272 -8.66 -44.43 -9.03
N LEU A 273 -9.50 -44.17 -10.03
CA LEU A 273 -10.00 -42.83 -10.33
C LEU A 273 -10.76 -42.23 -9.14
N ALA A 274 -11.66 -43.01 -8.52
CA ALA A 274 -12.42 -42.58 -7.35
C ALA A 274 -11.52 -42.21 -6.17
N ASN A 275 -10.56 -43.08 -5.84
CA ASN A 275 -9.59 -42.85 -4.77
C ASN A 275 -8.73 -41.60 -5.01
N VAL A 276 -8.14 -41.48 -6.21
CA VAL A 276 -7.29 -40.33 -6.57
C VAL A 276 -8.11 -39.03 -6.57
N THR A 277 -9.31 -39.05 -7.13
CA THR A 277 -10.18 -37.86 -7.18
C THR A 277 -10.57 -37.40 -5.77
N ALA A 278 -11.05 -38.30 -4.92
CA ALA A 278 -11.45 -37.97 -3.55
C ALA A 278 -10.27 -37.47 -2.72
N ALA A 279 -9.12 -38.15 -2.81
CA ALA A 279 -7.91 -37.74 -2.11
C ALA A 279 -7.38 -36.38 -2.59
N GLN A 280 -7.42 -36.13 -3.90
CA GLN A 280 -7.07 -34.83 -4.45
C GLN A 280 -8.04 -33.74 -3.97
N THR A 281 -9.35 -34.02 -3.91
CA THR A 281 -10.35 -33.08 -3.38
C THR A 281 -10.05 -32.71 -1.93
N MET A 282 -9.76 -33.69 -1.07
CA MET A 282 -9.38 -33.46 0.33
C MET A 282 -8.09 -32.63 0.44
N ALA A 283 -7.07 -32.96 -0.36
CA ALA A 283 -5.81 -32.21 -0.42
C ALA A 283 -6.02 -30.75 -0.84
N LEU A 284 -6.87 -30.50 -1.84
CA LEU A 284 -7.18 -29.14 -2.29
C LEU A 284 -7.96 -28.34 -1.25
N TYR A 285 -8.92 -28.93 -0.53
CA TYR A 285 -9.60 -28.24 0.58
C TYR A 285 -8.63 -27.88 1.71
N LYS A 286 -7.67 -28.78 2.03
CA LYS A 286 -6.64 -28.48 3.02
C LYS A 286 -5.68 -27.38 2.56
N ALA A 287 -5.29 -27.39 1.29
CA ALA A 287 -4.50 -26.32 0.68
C ALA A 287 -5.27 -24.99 0.71
N LEU A 288 -6.57 -25.00 0.40
CA LEU A 288 -7.43 -23.82 0.45
C LEU A 288 -7.61 -23.29 1.88
N ALA A 289 -7.71 -24.16 2.89
CA ALA A 289 -7.72 -23.76 4.32
C ALA A 289 -6.43 -23.01 4.68
N THR A 290 -5.28 -23.56 4.29
CA THR A 290 -3.95 -22.97 4.52
C THR A 290 -3.81 -21.62 3.82
N ALA A 291 -4.23 -21.56 2.55
CA ALA A 291 -4.22 -20.33 1.77
C ALA A 291 -5.14 -19.26 2.38
N SER A 292 -6.33 -19.65 2.86
CA SER A 292 -7.29 -18.75 3.50
C SER A 292 -6.74 -18.15 4.80
N SER A 293 -6.00 -18.92 5.58
CA SER A 293 -5.29 -18.39 6.76
C SER A 293 -4.16 -17.42 6.36
N THR A 294 -3.45 -17.72 5.26
CA THR A 294 -2.35 -16.88 4.75
C THR A 294 -2.84 -15.53 4.19
N VAL A 295 -4.07 -15.48 3.64
CA VAL A 295 -4.74 -14.23 3.20
C VAL A 295 -4.75 -13.18 4.31
N CYS A 296 -4.90 -13.57 5.57
CA CYS A 296 -4.93 -12.63 6.70
C CYS A 296 -3.62 -11.84 6.82
N THR A 297 -2.48 -12.52 6.76
CA THR A 297 -1.16 -11.87 6.83
C THR A 297 -0.92 -10.98 5.61
N LEU A 298 -1.25 -11.45 4.42
CA LEU A 298 -1.10 -10.67 3.18
C LEU A 298 -2.02 -9.45 3.14
N THR A 299 -3.23 -9.56 3.70
CA THR A 299 -4.15 -8.43 3.85
C THR A 299 -3.58 -7.38 4.80
N LYS A 300 -2.98 -7.82 5.92
CA LYS A 300 -2.27 -6.92 6.85
C LYS A 300 -1.11 -6.20 6.14
N ASP A 301 -0.25 -6.93 5.43
CA ASP A 301 0.87 -6.33 4.70
C ASP A 301 0.39 -5.33 3.64
N ALA A 302 -0.67 -5.66 2.89
CA ALA A 302 -1.28 -4.77 1.92
C ALA A 302 -1.87 -3.51 2.55
N LYS A 303 -2.50 -3.61 3.73
CA LYS A 303 -3.02 -2.45 4.47
C LYS A 303 -1.90 -1.53 4.95
N ILE A 304 -0.81 -2.11 5.47
CA ILE A 304 0.37 -1.34 5.91
C ILE A 304 1.01 -0.63 4.71
N ALA A 305 1.16 -1.32 3.57
CA ALA A 305 1.70 -0.71 2.36
C ALA A 305 0.81 0.44 1.85
N ALA A 306 -0.52 0.26 1.82
CA ALA A 306 -1.46 1.32 1.43
C ALA A 306 -1.41 2.52 2.38
N ALA A 307 -1.26 2.29 3.69
CA ALA A 307 -1.09 3.34 4.68
C ALA A 307 0.24 4.10 4.50
N GLY A 308 1.32 3.38 4.15
CA GLY A 308 2.61 3.99 3.82
C GLY A 308 2.53 4.92 2.61
N VAL A 309 1.86 4.48 1.54
CA VAL A 309 1.63 5.32 0.34
C VAL A 309 0.84 6.59 0.68
N ALA A 310 -0.22 6.49 1.47
CA ALA A 310 -1.01 7.66 1.89
C ALA A 310 -0.17 8.64 2.73
N ARG A 311 0.57 8.12 3.72
CA ARG A 311 1.50 8.90 4.56
C ARG A 311 2.52 9.65 3.70
N ASP A 312 3.19 8.95 2.78
CA ASP A 312 4.26 9.52 1.98
C ASP A 312 3.73 10.61 1.04
N ALA A 313 2.53 10.43 0.48
CA ALA A 313 1.85 11.45 -0.33
C ALA A 313 1.51 12.71 0.49
N ASP A 314 1.02 12.55 1.73
CA ASP A 314 0.70 13.69 2.60
C ASP A 314 1.96 14.41 3.09
N LEU A 315 3.03 13.67 3.43
CA LEU A 315 4.32 14.26 3.79
C LEU A 315 4.96 15.01 2.62
N ALA A 316 4.84 14.49 1.39
CA ALA A 316 5.26 15.17 0.19
C ALA A 316 4.45 16.47 -0.03
N ARG A 317 3.14 16.47 0.27
CA ARG A 317 2.30 17.67 0.23
C ARG A 317 2.73 18.73 1.25
N VAL A 318 3.01 18.34 2.50
CA VAL A 318 3.56 19.25 3.53
C VAL A 318 4.88 19.85 3.06
N THR A 319 5.77 19.04 2.49
CA THR A 319 7.08 19.48 1.99
C THR A 319 6.94 20.42 0.79
N GLY A 320 6.03 20.12 -0.14
CA GLY A 320 5.73 20.99 -1.29
C GLY A 320 5.13 22.34 -0.86
N ASN A 321 4.21 22.33 0.11
CA ASN A 321 3.64 23.53 0.71
C ASN A 321 4.73 24.38 1.38
N TYR A 322 5.62 23.76 2.15
CA TYR A 322 6.75 24.43 2.78
C TYR A 322 7.69 25.07 1.77
N ASN A 323 8.11 24.33 0.75
CA ASN A 323 9.01 24.85 -0.29
C ASN A 323 8.38 26.02 -1.06
N SER A 324 7.07 25.95 -1.34
CA SER A 324 6.33 27.02 -2.01
C SER A 324 6.23 28.28 -1.15
N ALA A 325 5.98 28.11 0.14
CA ALA A 325 5.94 29.21 1.11
C ALA A 325 7.33 29.84 1.30
N LEU A 326 8.39 29.04 1.39
CA LEU A 326 9.77 29.51 1.50
C LEU A 326 10.22 30.28 0.24
N ALA A 327 9.85 29.78 -0.95
CA ALA A 327 10.12 30.49 -2.20
C ALA A 327 9.42 31.85 -2.25
N SER A 328 8.14 31.90 -1.85
CA SER A 328 7.37 33.15 -1.74
C SER A 328 8.01 34.13 -0.75
N LEU A 329 8.45 33.62 0.41
CA LEU A 329 9.14 34.39 1.43
C LEU A 329 10.48 34.95 0.93
N THR A 330 11.22 34.16 0.13
CA THR A 330 12.48 34.58 -0.51
C THR A 330 12.24 35.67 -1.55
N THR A 331 11.18 35.55 -2.37
CA THR A 331 10.77 36.61 -3.31
C THR A 331 10.38 37.90 -2.57
N ALA A 332 9.68 37.79 -1.44
CA ALA A 332 9.33 38.94 -0.60
C ALA A 332 10.58 39.61 0.00
N LEU A 333 11.55 38.83 0.48
CA LEU A 333 12.84 39.34 0.94
C LEU A 333 13.59 40.09 -0.17
N ASN A 334 13.69 39.52 -1.37
CA ASN A 334 14.36 40.16 -2.50
C ASN A 334 13.67 41.50 -2.88
N THR A 335 12.34 41.54 -2.84
CA THR A 335 11.56 42.76 -3.08
C THR A 335 11.81 43.80 -1.99
N ALA A 336 11.85 43.37 -0.72
CA ALA A 336 12.19 44.23 0.42
C ALA A 336 13.60 44.82 0.30
N ILE A 337 14.61 44.00 -0.01
CA ILE A 337 16.00 44.44 -0.22
C ILE A 337 16.09 45.42 -1.41
N ALA A 338 15.41 45.15 -2.53
CA ALA A 338 15.37 46.07 -3.67
C ALA A 338 14.74 47.42 -3.29
N SER A 339 13.72 47.43 -2.42
CA SER A 339 13.12 48.66 -1.91
C SER A 339 14.08 49.45 -1.00
N CYS A 340 14.94 48.76 -0.23
CA CYS A 340 15.97 49.41 0.59
C CYS A 340 16.97 50.20 -0.27
N HIS A 341 17.36 49.67 -1.44
CA HIS A 341 18.21 50.39 -2.39
C HIS A 341 17.59 51.68 -2.92
N ASN A 342 16.25 51.73 -3.02
CA ASN A 342 15.53 52.88 -3.57
C ASN A 342 15.24 53.96 -2.51
N GLN A 343 15.46 53.68 -1.23
CA GLN A 343 15.32 54.67 -0.14
C GLN A 343 16.59 55.50 0.09
N GLY A 344 17.76 55.02 -0.34
CA GLY A 344 19.00 55.81 -0.35
C GLY A 344 19.09 56.83 -1.50
N GLY A 345 18.11 56.86 -2.39
CA GLY A 345 18.13 57.60 -3.66
C GLY A 345 17.30 58.88 -3.73
N ARG A 346 16.75 59.40 -2.60
CA ARG A 346 16.17 60.76 -2.62
C ARG A 346 17.29 61.80 -2.70
N LYS A 347 17.76 62.01 -3.92
CA LYS A 347 18.38 63.27 -4.35
C LYS A 347 17.52 64.42 -3.88
N SER A 348 18.14 65.34 -3.16
CA SER A 348 17.74 66.74 -3.06
C SER A 348 17.51 67.29 -4.47
N ALA A 349 16.26 67.33 -4.90
CA ALA A 349 15.80 68.10 -6.05
C ALA A 349 14.61 68.89 -5.54
N ASP A 350 14.89 70.13 -5.13
CA ASP A 350 14.12 71.32 -5.48
C ASP A 350 14.64 72.49 -4.64
N GLY A 351 15.50 73.27 -5.26
CA GLY A 351 15.92 74.58 -4.81
C GLY A 351 16.01 75.49 -6.03
N ASN A 352 14.84 75.95 -6.49
CA ASN A 352 14.69 77.09 -7.37
C ASN A 352 13.67 78.03 -6.74
#